data_AF-A0A927PJM5-F1
#
_entry.id   AF-A0A927PJM5-F1
#
_cell.length_a   1.000
_cell.length_b   1.000
_cell.length_c   1.000
_cell.angle_alpha   90.00
_cell.angle_beta   90.00
_cell.angle_gamma   90.00
#
_symmetry.space_group_name_H-M   'P 1'
#
loop_
_entity.id
_entity.type
_entity.pdbx_description
1 polymer ?
#
loop_
_entity_poly.entity_id
_entity_poly.type
_entity_poly.pdbx_seq_one_letter_code
_entity_poly.pdbx_strand_id
1 'polypeptide(L)'
;MIDLITLVKPSLSDEEIFNIVWRNGLQTNSKDGVVFYDNIGTKNLKQQNGLFIRIETNGRLKLEGSLHKYRNDITNNGRNNFDLFTMSEAKGTIERLLFDKGIVAEGTRVYNYEVGINLNVSKDCRAYMDKMRSIGPEGNLKPFFVNARYKDKRTITTLFHKDFRKYFKVYDKVFEMKDRKSKLIPEGNILRIETVFRRQDKCFVNDFFSPDNLRKMVNTFFRDWRTIQFEKDIITPKGTGRARQQLCIEIMNKGPDIVLRQAKEKHDRRVLTDWEYRNIREFVTNEWNVLKKEIRYIKSDEELEFRQLMADCQTIIENDDYSTK
;
A
#
# COMPACT_ATOMS: atom_id res chain seq x y z
N MET A 1 2.87 1.75 10.71
CA MET A 1 3.25 2.67 9.62
C MET A 1 4.38 2.10 8.81
N ILE A 2 5.66 2.21 9.18
CA ILE A 2 6.73 1.58 8.39
C ILE A 2 6.73 0.08 8.66
N ASP A 3 6.40 -0.77 7.69
CA ASP A 3 6.33 -2.22 7.92
C ASP A 3 7.51 -2.95 7.27
N LEU A 4 7.41 -3.30 5.99
CA LEU A 4 8.52 -3.91 5.27
C LEU A 4 9.61 -2.88 5.00
N ILE A 5 10.86 -3.23 5.27
CA ILE A 5 12.03 -2.42 4.95
C ILE A 5 13.12 -3.28 4.31
N THR A 6 13.86 -2.70 3.37
CA THR A 6 15.10 -3.25 2.83
C THR A 6 16.22 -2.26 3.08
N LEU A 7 17.24 -2.69 3.81
CA LEU A 7 18.47 -1.94 4.01
C LEU A 7 19.57 -2.49 3.10
N VAL A 8 20.41 -1.59 2.60
CA VAL A 8 21.61 -1.95 1.85
C VAL A 8 22.79 -1.15 2.36
N LYS A 9 23.95 -1.80 2.52
CA LYS A 9 25.22 -1.12 2.80
C LYS A 9 26.26 -1.62 1.81
N PRO A 10 26.82 -0.75 0.95
CA PRO A 10 27.95 -1.13 0.11
C PRO A 10 29.24 -1.16 0.93
N SER A 11 30.23 -1.90 0.44
CA SER A 11 31.63 -1.80 0.88
C SER A 11 31.86 -2.06 2.38
N LEU A 12 31.32 -3.15 2.91
CA LEU A 12 31.71 -3.63 4.24
C LEU A 12 33.19 -4.00 4.29
N SER A 13 33.86 -3.71 5.42
CA SER A 13 35.20 -4.25 5.70
C SER A 13 35.14 -5.73 6.08
N ASP A 14 36.27 -6.44 5.99
CA ASP A 14 36.35 -7.85 6.40
C ASP A 14 35.97 -8.06 7.87
N GLU A 15 36.30 -7.09 8.73
CA GLU A 15 35.92 -7.09 10.14
C GLU A 15 34.41 -6.92 10.32
N GLU A 16 33.78 -6.00 9.58
CA GLU A 16 32.32 -5.85 9.58
C GLU A 16 31.63 -7.13 9.09
N ILE A 17 32.13 -7.74 8.02
CA ILE A 17 31.61 -8.99 7.47
C ILE A 17 31.69 -10.09 8.53
N PHE A 18 32.86 -10.30 9.14
CA PHE A 18 33.06 -11.31 10.18
C PHE A 18 32.09 -11.12 11.35
N ASN A 19 31.99 -9.89 11.85
CA ASN A 19 31.10 -9.56 12.97
C ASN A 19 29.63 -9.82 12.66
N ILE A 20 29.15 -9.41 11.47
CA ILE A 20 27.75 -9.63 11.06
C ILE A 20 27.49 -11.13 10.83
N VAL A 21 28.41 -11.84 10.17
CA VAL A 21 28.29 -13.28 9.91
C VAL A 21 28.19 -14.06 11.23
N TRP A 22 29.11 -13.80 12.17
CA TRP A 22 29.15 -14.45 13.47
C TRP A 22 27.91 -14.14 14.30
N ARG A 23 27.59 -12.86 14.50
CA ARG A 23 26.46 -12.42 15.34
C ARG A 23 25.12 -12.94 14.84
N ASN A 24 24.96 -13.07 13.52
CA ASN A 24 23.72 -13.52 12.92
C ASN A 24 23.76 -14.99 12.49
N GLY A 25 24.83 -15.74 12.78
CA GLY A 25 24.95 -17.14 12.37
C GLY A 25 24.66 -17.36 10.89
N LEU A 26 25.20 -16.50 10.02
CA LEU A 26 24.99 -16.60 8.57
C LEU A 26 25.73 -17.83 8.03
N GLN A 27 25.13 -18.50 7.06
CA GLN A 27 25.68 -19.69 6.40
C GLN A 27 26.41 -19.28 5.13
N THR A 28 27.55 -19.93 4.88
CA THR A 28 28.24 -19.82 3.59
C THR A 28 27.47 -20.59 2.54
N ASN A 29 27.06 -19.89 1.49
CA ASN A 29 26.31 -20.43 0.36
C ASN A 29 27.01 -20.04 -0.96
N SER A 30 26.67 -20.75 -2.03
CA SER A 30 27.16 -20.40 -3.37
C SER A 30 26.06 -20.56 -4.40
N LYS A 31 26.11 -19.72 -5.44
CA LYS A 31 25.22 -19.81 -6.60
C LYS A 31 26.00 -19.38 -7.84
N ASP A 32 25.98 -20.22 -8.88
CA ASP A 32 26.67 -19.96 -10.15
C ASP A 32 28.16 -19.60 -9.95
N GLY A 33 28.82 -20.26 -8.99
CA GLY A 33 30.22 -20.02 -8.63
C GLY A 33 30.49 -18.79 -7.74
N VAL A 34 29.48 -17.97 -7.45
CA VAL A 34 29.60 -16.80 -6.56
C VAL A 34 29.24 -17.19 -5.13
N VAL A 35 30.21 -17.02 -4.22
CA VAL A 35 30.03 -17.26 -2.78
C VAL A 35 29.35 -16.05 -2.13
N PHE A 36 28.49 -16.30 -1.14
CA PHE A 36 27.85 -15.28 -0.30
C PHE A 36 27.50 -15.86 1.06
N TYR A 37 27.25 -15.00 2.04
CA TYR A 37 26.75 -15.39 3.36
C TYR A 37 25.29 -14.99 3.49
N ASP A 38 24.40 -15.91 3.86
CA ASP A 38 23.02 -15.54 4.16
C ASP A 38 22.34 -16.41 5.22
N ASN A 39 21.12 -16.05 5.59
CA ASN A 39 20.29 -16.82 6.51
C ASN A 39 18.98 -17.31 5.85
N ILE A 40 18.94 -17.52 4.53
CA ILE A 40 17.66 -17.81 3.83
C ILE A 40 16.93 -19.04 4.41
N GLY A 41 17.70 -20.09 4.74
CA GLY A 41 17.17 -21.32 5.33
C GLY A 41 16.84 -21.21 6.82
N THR A 42 17.36 -20.19 7.51
CA THR A 42 17.25 -20.04 8.97
C THR A 42 16.50 -18.77 9.39
N LYS A 43 16.07 -17.92 8.46
CA LYS A 43 15.46 -16.60 8.73
C LYS A 43 14.25 -16.63 9.67
N ASN A 44 13.51 -17.74 9.69
CA ASN A 44 12.31 -17.89 10.50
C ASN A 44 12.60 -18.45 11.90
N LEU A 45 13.84 -18.88 12.18
CA LEU A 45 14.25 -19.29 13.52
C LEU A 45 14.14 -18.11 14.49
N LYS A 46 14.00 -18.43 15.79
CA LYS A 46 13.75 -17.41 16.83
C LYS A 46 14.85 -16.36 16.87
N GLN A 47 16.11 -16.78 16.74
CA GLN A 47 17.29 -15.90 16.75
C GLN A 47 17.40 -14.97 15.53
N GLN A 48 16.71 -15.27 14.42
CA GLN A 48 16.74 -14.45 13.20
C GLN A 48 15.59 -13.45 13.11
N ASN A 49 14.58 -13.56 13.99
CA ASN A 49 13.44 -12.66 14.09
C ASN A 49 12.68 -12.40 12.78
N GLY A 50 12.72 -13.34 11.83
CA GLY A 50 12.08 -13.16 10.53
C GLY A 50 12.80 -12.20 9.58
N LEU A 51 14.03 -11.79 9.90
CA LEU A 51 14.85 -10.90 9.08
C LEU A 51 15.73 -11.73 8.15
N PHE A 52 15.74 -11.37 6.87
CA PHE A 52 16.66 -11.92 5.90
C PHE A 52 17.91 -11.05 5.84
N ILE A 53 19.09 -11.65 5.94
CA ILE A 53 20.39 -10.97 5.84
C ILE A 53 21.22 -11.72 4.81
N ARG A 54 21.83 -10.97 3.88
CA ARG A 54 22.76 -11.48 2.88
C ARG A 54 23.94 -10.54 2.72
N ILE A 55 25.15 -11.10 2.70
CA ILE A 55 26.39 -10.40 2.38
C ILE A 55 26.99 -11.08 1.16
N GLU A 56 27.12 -10.33 0.06
CA GLU A 56 27.89 -10.76 -1.09
C GLU A 56 29.40 -10.65 -0.78
N THR A 57 30.23 -11.48 -1.40
CA THR A 57 31.70 -11.44 -1.23
C THR A 57 32.36 -10.11 -1.64
N ASN A 58 31.68 -9.27 -2.42
CA ASN A 58 32.13 -7.90 -2.72
C ASN A 58 31.80 -6.88 -1.62
N GLY A 59 31.46 -7.33 -0.40
CA GLY A 59 31.15 -6.50 0.75
C GLY A 59 29.77 -5.83 0.69
N ARG A 60 28.88 -6.25 -0.21
CA ARG A 60 27.53 -5.69 -0.30
C ARG A 60 26.55 -6.40 0.63
N LEU A 61 26.07 -5.68 1.64
CA LEU A 61 25.02 -6.12 2.56
C LEU A 61 23.63 -5.82 2.01
N LYS A 62 22.71 -6.78 2.21
CA LYS A 62 21.27 -6.62 2.11
C LYS A 62 20.62 -7.17 3.37
N LEU A 63 19.78 -6.36 4.03
CA LEU A 63 18.88 -6.80 5.10
C LEU A 63 17.44 -6.51 4.68
N GLU A 64 16.53 -7.46 4.85
CA GLU A 64 15.12 -7.33 4.46
C GLU A 64 14.20 -7.96 5.49
N GLY A 65 13.14 -7.25 5.88
CA GLY A 65 12.12 -7.82 6.75
C GLY A 65 11.09 -6.80 7.24
N SER A 66 10.14 -7.27 8.04
CA SER A 66 9.09 -6.43 8.63
C SER A 66 9.59 -5.87 9.96
N LEU A 67 9.73 -4.55 10.03
CA LEU A 67 10.13 -3.83 11.23
C LEU A 67 9.07 -3.97 12.33
N HIS A 68 7.79 -3.98 11.95
CA HIS A 68 6.69 -4.19 12.89
C HIS A 68 6.72 -5.61 13.50
N LYS A 69 6.88 -6.65 12.68
CA LYS A 69 7.02 -8.03 13.17
C LYS A 69 8.26 -8.19 14.04
N TYR A 70 9.35 -7.51 13.69
CA TYR A 70 10.57 -7.51 14.49
C TYR A 70 10.31 -6.92 15.88
N ARG A 71 9.71 -5.73 15.97
CA ARG A 71 9.31 -5.11 17.25
C ARG A 71 8.48 -6.08 18.09
N ASN A 72 7.41 -6.63 17.53
CA ASN A 72 6.50 -7.48 18.28
C ASN A 72 7.16 -8.80 18.73
N ASP A 73 8.11 -9.33 17.95
CA ASP A 73 8.88 -10.51 18.34
C ASP A 73 9.82 -10.21 19.52
N ILE A 74 10.49 -9.05 19.53
CA ILE A 74 11.41 -8.68 20.62
C ILE A 74 10.70 -8.16 21.88
N THR A 75 9.46 -7.69 21.78
CA THR A 75 8.62 -7.30 22.93
C THR A 75 7.75 -8.44 23.46
N ASN A 76 7.95 -9.68 22.99
CA ASN A 76 7.18 -10.88 23.36
C ASN A 76 5.67 -10.84 23.02
N ASN A 77 5.25 -9.97 22.10
CA ASN A 77 3.88 -9.94 21.56
C ASN A 77 3.67 -10.94 20.39
N GLY A 78 4.69 -11.75 20.11
CA GLY A 78 4.70 -12.70 19.01
C GLY A 78 4.91 -12.05 17.64
N ARG A 79 5.30 -12.84 16.65
CA ARG A 79 5.70 -12.36 15.32
C ARG A 79 4.49 -12.01 14.43
N ASN A 80 3.82 -10.91 14.75
CA ASN A 80 2.63 -10.40 14.06
C ASN A 80 2.75 -8.90 13.73
N ASN A 81 1.82 -8.34 12.94
CA ASN A 81 1.85 -6.93 12.53
C ASN A 81 0.45 -6.33 12.27
N PHE A 82 -0.55 -6.75 13.06
CA PHE A 82 -1.93 -6.28 12.91
C PHE A 82 -2.31 -5.17 13.89
N ASP A 83 -1.52 -4.96 14.94
CA ASP A 83 -1.66 -3.87 15.91
C ASP A 83 -1.18 -2.53 15.34
N LEU A 84 -1.27 -1.48 16.17
CA LEU A 84 -0.76 -0.16 15.83
C LEU A 84 0.77 -0.18 15.90
N PHE A 85 1.41 0.39 14.89
CA PHE A 85 2.86 0.60 14.86
C PHE A 85 3.16 2.03 14.45
N THR A 86 3.65 2.84 15.37
CA THR A 86 3.84 4.29 15.18
C THR A 86 5.17 4.62 14.50
N MET A 87 5.44 5.90 14.24
CA MET A 87 6.72 6.32 13.62
C MET A 87 7.82 6.37 14.68
N SER A 88 7.49 6.80 15.90
CA SER A 88 8.41 6.76 17.05
C SER A 88 8.86 5.33 17.33
N GLU A 89 7.91 4.38 17.32
CA GLU A 89 8.22 2.96 17.48
C GLU A 89 9.08 2.43 16.33
N ALA A 90 8.82 2.84 15.09
CA ALA A 90 9.67 2.48 13.96
C ALA A 90 11.10 3.00 14.10
N LYS A 91 11.28 4.25 14.57
CA LYS A 91 12.59 4.85 14.85
C LYS A 91 13.36 4.07 15.93
N GLY A 92 12.76 3.83 17.09
CA GLY A 92 13.42 3.04 18.14
C GLY A 92 13.70 1.60 17.70
N THR A 93 12.81 1.01 16.90
CA THR A 93 12.98 -0.35 16.39
C THR A 93 14.13 -0.47 15.40
N ILE A 94 14.35 0.52 14.52
CA ILE A 94 15.47 0.45 13.57
C ILE A 94 16.83 0.59 14.28
N GLU A 95 16.93 1.48 15.27
CA GLU A 95 18.14 1.65 16.07
C GLU A 95 18.49 0.34 16.79
N ARG A 96 17.48 -0.28 17.40
CA ARG A 96 17.63 -1.58 18.05
C ARG A 96 18.01 -2.69 17.07
N LEU A 97 17.37 -2.74 15.91
CA LEU A 97 17.67 -3.72 14.86
C LEU A 97 19.12 -3.60 14.39
N LEU A 98 19.61 -2.39 14.10
CA LEU A 98 20.99 -2.17 13.68
C LEU A 98 21.99 -2.63 14.75
N PHE A 99 21.74 -2.29 16.01
CA PHE A 99 22.54 -2.75 17.14
C PHE A 99 22.54 -4.28 17.26
N ASP A 100 21.36 -4.91 17.30
CA ASP A 100 21.21 -6.36 17.48
C ASP A 100 21.83 -7.16 16.33
N LYS A 101 21.88 -6.59 15.12
CA LYS A 101 22.44 -7.24 13.94
C LYS A 101 23.90 -6.86 13.65
N GLY A 102 24.49 -5.96 14.43
CA GLY A 102 25.89 -5.55 14.29
C GLY A 102 26.14 -4.71 13.04
N ILE A 103 25.14 -3.94 12.60
CA ILE A 103 25.21 -3.11 11.40
C ILE A 103 25.31 -1.65 11.82
N VAL A 104 26.35 -0.95 11.37
CA VAL A 104 26.51 0.48 11.63
C VAL A 104 25.57 1.29 10.73
N ALA A 105 24.89 2.30 11.30
CA ALA A 105 23.96 3.14 10.55
C ALA A 105 24.64 3.96 9.45
N GLU A 106 25.88 4.39 9.68
CA GLU A 106 26.70 5.09 8.70
C GLU A 106 26.91 4.28 7.43
N GLY A 107 26.65 4.91 6.28
CA GLY A 107 26.71 4.28 4.97
C GLY A 107 25.55 3.32 4.67
N THR A 108 24.71 2.98 5.64
CA THR A 108 23.52 2.14 5.44
C THR A 108 22.39 2.97 4.84
N ARG A 109 21.74 2.40 3.80
CA ARG A 109 20.68 3.05 3.03
C ARG A 109 19.39 2.25 3.10
N VAL A 110 18.26 2.94 3.19
CA VAL A 110 16.93 2.37 2.97
C VAL A 110 16.68 2.29 1.47
N TYR A 111 16.56 1.07 0.94
CA TYR A 111 16.38 0.82 -0.49
C TYR A 111 14.92 0.63 -0.90
N ASN A 112 14.16 -0.09 -0.08
CA ASN A 112 12.71 -0.24 -0.23
C ASN A 112 12.05 -0.07 1.14
N TYR A 113 10.84 0.46 1.17
CA TYR A 113 10.05 0.51 2.39
C TYR A 113 8.56 0.55 2.08
N GLU A 114 7.74 0.12 3.03
CA GLU A 114 6.29 0.20 2.98
C GLU A 114 5.76 1.05 4.14
N VAL A 115 4.87 1.99 3.84
CA VAL A 115 4.15 2.76 4.85
C VAL A 115 2.69 2.35 4.78
N GLY A 116 2.11 1.87 5.88
CA GLY A 116 0.72 1.46 5.93
C GLY A 116 0.10 1.47 7.31
N ILE A 117 -1.24 1.47 7.31
CA ILE A 117 -2.06 1.39 8.52
C ILE A 117 -3.09 0.26 8.37
N ASN A 118 -3.55 -0.23 9.52
CA ASN A 118 -4.62 -1.21 9.64
C ASN A 118 -5.90 -0.44 10.00
N LEU A 119 -6.96 -0.61 9.21
CA LEU A 119 -8.28 -0.03 9.47
C LEU A 119 -9.22 -1.14 9.93
N ASN A 120 -9.72 -1.04 11.16
CA ASN A 120 -10.73 -1.98 11.68
C ASN A 120 -12.08 -1.57 11.12
N VAL A 121 -12.58 -2.34 10.17
CA VAL A 121 -13.80 -2.02 9.41
C VAL A 121 -14.97 -2.88 9.85
N SER A 122 -16.19 -2.34 9.75
CA SER A 122 -17.41 -3.01 10.20
C SER A 122 -17.83 -4.17 9.30
N LYS A 123 -17.58 -4.07 7.98
CA LYS A 123 -17.95 -5.07 6.97
C LYS A 123 -16.74 -5.88 6.50
N ASP A 124 -16.98 -6.96 5.75
CA ASP A 124 -15.92 -7.70 5.07
C ASP A 124 -15.10 -6.75 4.20
N CYS A 125 -13.76 -6.90 4.22
CA CYS A 125 -12.82 -6.00 3.54
C CYS A 125 -13.12 -5.85 2.03
N ARG A 126 -13.71 -6.87 1.39
CA ARG A 126 -14.10 -6.81 -0.02
C ARG A 126 -15.18 -5.78 -0.29
N ALA A 127 -16.09 -5.52 0.66
CA ALA A 127 -17.12 -4.49 0.49
C ALA A 127 -16.52 -3.11 0.22
N TYR A 128 -15.37 -2.81 0.83
CA TYR A 128 -14.62 -1.57 0.59
C TYR A 128 -13.80 -1.68 -0.70
N MET A 129 -13.01 -2.75 -0.86
CA MET A 129 -12.11 -2.91 -2.01
C MET A 129 -12.86 -2.94 -3.35
N ASP A 130 -14.04 -3.57 -3.42
CA ASP A 130 -14.85 -3.66 -4.64
C ASP A 130 -15.36 -2.28 -5.08
N LYS A 131 -15.49 -1.32 -4.15
CA LYS A 131 -15.87 0.06 -4.41
C LYS A 131 -14.68 0.99 -4.65
N MET A 132 -13.45 0.64 -4.26
CA MET A 132 -12.26 1.47 -4.49
C MET A 132 -11.85 1.41 -5.97
N ARG A 133 -11.92 2.55 -6.67
CA ARG A 133 -11.66 2.63 -8.12
C ARG A 133 -10.26 3.13 -8.45
N SER A 134 -9.82 4.22 -7.84
CA SER A 134 -8.53 4.84 -8.13
C SER A 134 -8.00 5.68 -6.97
N ILE A 135 -6.75 6.11 -7.05
CA ILE A 135 -6.09 6.99 -6.09
C ILE A 135 -5.16 7.97 -6.80
N GLY A 136 -5.05 9.19 -6.30
CA GLY A 136 -4.21 10.24 -6.85
C GLY A 136 -4.99 11.54 -7.07
N PRO A 137 -4.29 12.64 -7.36
CA PRO A 137 -4.95 13.90 -7.70
C PRO A 137 -5.66 13.79 -9.05
N GLU A 138 -6.60 14.71 -9.28
CA GLU A 138 -7.25 14.87 -10.57
C GLU A 138 -6.21 15.07 -11.68
N GLY A 139 -6.42 14.43 -12.84
CA GLY A 139 -5.44 14.41 -13.93
C GLY A 139 -4.30 13.39 -13.79
N ASN A 140 -4.12 12.76 -12.62
CA ASN A 140 -3.13 11.69 -12.40
C ASN A 140 -3.68 10.56 -11.52
N LEU A 141 -4.92 10.14 -11.83
CA LEU A 141 -5.59 9.05 -11.15
C LEU A 141 -4.94 7.71 -11.53
N LYS A 142 -4.60 6.93 -10.51
CA LYS A 142 -4.07 5.58 -10.66
C LYS A 142 -5.17 4.57 -10.35
N PRO A 143 -5.66 3.82 -11.35
CA PRO A 143 -6.69 2.81 -11.11
C PRO A 143 -6.16 1.66 -10.23
N PHE A 144 -7.04 1.12 -9.39
CA PHE A 144 -6.81 -0.11 -8.67
C PHE A 144 -7.20 -1.33 -9.52
N PHE A 145 -6.39 -2.37 -9.43
CA PHE A 145 -6.62 -3.65 -10.08
C PHE A 145 -6.56 -4.77 -9.05
N VAL A 146 -7.40 -5.79 -9.23
CA VAL A 146 -7.29 -7.03 -8.46
C VAL A 146 -5.94 -7.67 -8.74
N ASN A 147 -5.21 -7.99 -7.68
CA ASN A 147 -3.95 -8.68 -7.81
C ASN A 147 -4.20 -10.19 -7.95
N ALA A 148 -4.06 -10.69 -9.19
CA ALA A 148 -4.34 -12.09 -9.55
C ALA A 148 -3.46 -13.12 -8.82
N ARG A 149 -2.38 -12.71 -8.15
CA ARG A 149 -1.56 -13.60 -7.32
C ARG A 149 -2.30 -14.07 -6.05
N TYR A 150 -3.30 -13.32 -5.61
CA TYR A 150 -4.04 -13.59 -4.38
C TYR A 150 -5.45 -14.10 -4.70
N LYS A 151 -5.91 -15.06 -3.88
CA LYS A 151 -7.24 -15.67 -4.04
C LYS A 151 -8.34 -14.67 -3.70
N ASP A 152 -9.54 -14.96 -4.21
CA ASP A 152 -10.81 -14.36 -3.79
C ASP A 152 -10.87 -12.83 -3.84
N LYS A 153 -10.06 -12.20 -4.71
CA LYS A 153 -9.98 -10.74 -4.85
C LYS A 153 -9.65 -10.03 -3.52
N ARG A 154 -8.89 -10.68 -2.64
CA ARG A 154 -8.54 -10.19 -1.29
C ARG A 154 -7.43 -9.14 -1.29
N THR A 155 -6.94 -8.73 -2.46
CA THR A 155 -5.90 -7.72 -2.62
C THR A 155 -6.12 -6.94 -3.91
N ILE A 156 -6.09 -5.62 -3.80
CA ILE A 156 -6.04 -4.70 -4.94
C ILE A 156 -4.79 -3.84 -4.87
N THR A 157 -4.26 -3.48 -6.04
CA THR A 157 -3.06 -2.65 -6.17
C THR A 157 -3.20 -1.70 -7.36
N THR A 158 -2.60 -0.52 -7.30
CA THR A 158 -2.31 0.22 -8.52
C THR A 158 -1.25 -0.52 -9.34
N LEU A 159 -1.14 -0.24 -10.63
CA LEU A 159 -0.14 -0.87 -11.50
C LEU A 159 1.27 -0.80 -10.88
N PHE A 160 1.95 -1.95 -10.82
CA PHE A 160 3.32 -2.06 -10.30
C PHE A 160 4.20 -2.78 -11.32
N HIS A 161 4.94 -2.02 -12.13
CA HIS A 161 5.96 -2.56 -13.03
C HIS A 161 7.34 -2.51 -12.36
N LYS A 162 8.35 -3.24 -12.86
CA LYS A 162 9.73 -3.18 -12.32
C LYS A 162 10.27 -1.73 -12.28
N ASP A 163 9.79 -0.88 -13.18
CA ASP A 163 10.22 0.52 -13.35
C ASP A 163 9.49 1.52 -12.46
N PHE A 164 8.43 1.13 -11.75
CA PHE A 164 7.75 2.03 -10.83
C PHE A 164 8.42 2.04 -9.45
N ARG A 165 8.72 3.24 -8.95
CA ARG A 165 9.29 3.43 -7.61
C ARG A 165 8.23 3.57 -6.51
N LYS A 166 6.96 3.74 -6.87
CA LYS A 166 5.86 3.91 -5.92
C LYS A 166 4.57 3.27 -6.45
N TYR A 167 3.87 2.52 -5.61
CA TYR A 167 2.53 2.01 -5.89
C TYR A 167 1.71 1.89 -4.60
N PHE A 168 0.40 1.78 -4.74
CA PHE A 168 -0.54 1.65 -3.62
C PHE A 168 -1.13 0.24 -3.58
N LYS A 169 -1.40 -0.24 -2.38
CA LYS A 169 -1.89 -1.60 -2.11
C LYS A 169 -2.95 -1.56 -1.02
N VAL A 170 -4.03 -2.32 -1.22
CA VAL A 170 -5.08 -2.55 -0.22
C VAL A 170 -5.34 -4.04 -0.13
N TYR A 171 -5.47 -4.60 1.06
CA TYR A 171 -5.80 -6.01 1.23
C TYR A 171 -6.50 -6.31 2.54
N ASP A 172 -7.15 -7.46 2.56
CA ASP A 172 -7.69 -8.07 3.77
C ASP A 172 -6.57 -8.71 4.59
N LYS A 173 -6.25 -8.08 5.72
CA LYS A 173 -5.14 -8.49 6.58
C LYS A 173 -5.44 -9.80 7.31
N VAL A 174 -6.67 -10.00 7.75
CA VAL A 174 -7.11 -11.21 8.46
C VAL A 174 -7.04 -12.41 7.52
N PHE A 175 -7.50 -12.25 6.28
CA PHE A 175 -7.39 -13.28 5.26
C PHE A 175 -5.94 -13.60 4.92
N GLU A 176 -5.08 -12.58 4.75
CA GLU A 176 -3.64 -12.78 4.51
C GLU A 176 -3.00 -13.63 5.62
N MET A 177 -3.32 -13.34 6.88
CA MET A 177 -2.80 -14.09 8.02
C MET A 177 -3.30 -15.53 8.05
N LYS A 178 -4.58 -15.77 7.71
CA LYS A 178 -5.18 -17.10 7.58
C LYS A 178 -4.53 -17.92 6.47
N ASP A 179 -4.36 -17.34 5.28
CA ASP A 179 -3.74 -18.01 4.13
C ASP A 179 -2.28 -18.39 4.42
N ARG A 180 -1.57 -17.55 5.18
CA ARG A 180 -0.20 -17.85 5.66
C ARG A 180 -0.15 -18.75 6.89
N LYS A 181 -1.28 -19.25 7.39
CA LYS A 181 -1.39 -20.11 8.58
C LYS A 181 -0.71 -19.50 9.81
N SER A 182 -0.93 -18.21 10.03
CA SER A 182 -0.39 -17.50 11.20
C SER A 182 -0.98 -18.08 12.48
N LYS A 183 -0.15 -18.17 13.54
CA LYS A 183 -0.58 -18.70 14.85
C LYS A 183 -1.57 -17.80 15.58
N LEU A 184 -1.44 -16.48 15.36
CA LEU A 184 -2.28 -15.46 15.96
C LEU A 184 -3.07 -14.82 14.82
N ILE A 185 -4.40 -14.89 14.89
CA ILE A 185 -5.31 -14.29 13.91
C ILE A 185 -6.24 -13.36 14.70
N PRO A 186 -6.23 -12.05 14.43
CA PRO A 186 -7.11 -11.13 15.14
C PRO A 186 -8.57 -11.36 14.74
N GLU A 187 -9.48 -11.04 15.66
CA GLU A 187 -10.92 -11.01 15.40
C GLU A 187 -11.32 -9.78 14.59
N GLY A 188 -12.48 -9.84 13.93
CA GLY A 188 -13.01 -8.75 13.11
C GLY A 188 -12.46 -8.69 11.69
N ASN A 189 -12.66 -7.53 11.05
CA ASN A 189 -12.21 -7.26 9.68
C ASN A 189 -11.15 -6.15 9.71
N ILE A 190 -9.97 -6.44 9.14
CA ILE A 190 -8.87 -5.49 9.12
C ILE A 190 -8.49 -5.20 7.67
N LEU A 191 -8.86 -4.01 7.19
CA LEU A 191 -8.49 -3.51 5.88
C LEU A 191 -7.13 -2.81 6.00
N ARG A 192 -6.10 -3.39 5.39
CA ARG A 192 -4.77 -2.78 5.33
C ARG A 192 -4.66 -1.90 4.10
N ILE A 193 -4.19 -0.68 4.29
CA ILE A 193 -3.77 0.22 3.21
C ILE A 193 -2.26 0.50 3.29
N GLU A 194 -1.56 0.45 2.16
CA GLU A 194 -0.10 0.56 2.08
C GLU A 194 0.36 1.37 0.86
N THR A 195 1.28 2.31 1.10
CA THR A 195 2.10 2.94 0.07
C THR A 195 3.45 2.26 0.05
N VAL A 196 3.78 1.63 -1.08
CA VAL A 196 5.05 0.90 -1.26
C VAL A 196 6.03 1.75 -2.04
N PHE A 197 7.23 1.92 -1.49
CA PHE A 197 8.34 2.66 -2.09
C PHE A 197 9.49 1.71 -2.42
N ARG A 198 10.00 1.80 -3.66
CA ARG A 198 11.04 0.90 -4.18
C ARG A 198 12.19 1.68 -4.77
N ARG A 199 13.39 1.09 -4.70
CA ARG A 199 14.62 1.61 -5.34
C ARG A 199 14.85 3.07 -4.98
N GLN A 200 14.76 3.35 -3.68
CA GLN A 200 15.10 4.65 -3.14
C GLN A 200 16.60 4.87 -3.35
N ASP A 201 16.94 6.06 -3.81
CA ASP A 201 18.31 6.44 -4.09
C ASP A 201 18.81 7.40 -3.02
N LYS A 202 20.08 7.25 -2.63
CA LYS A 202 20.76 8.09 -1.62
C LYS A 202 19.95 8.34 -0.33
N CYS A 203 19.16 7.36 0.08
CA CYS A 203 18.31 7.45 1.27
C CYS A 203 19.02 6.80 2.45
N PHE A 204 19.85 7.56 3.18
CA PHE A 204 20.59 7.04 4.34
C PHE A 204 19.65 6.84 5.54
N VAL A 205 19.93 5.83 6.37
CA VAL A 205 19.08 5.50 7.52
C VAL A 205 18.92 6.68 8.47
N ASN A 206 20.00 7.39 8.79
CA ASN A 206 19.97 8.54 9.71
C ASN A 206 19.03 9.65 9.20
N ASP A 207 19.11 9.98 7.91
CA ASP A 207 18.24 11.00 7.31
C ASP A 207 16.79 10.51 7.20
N PHE A 208 16.61 9.23 6.86
CA PHE A 208 15.30 8.62 6.67
C PHE A 208 14.47 8.59 7.95
N PHE A 209 15.10 8.29 9.09
CA PHE A 209 14.44 8.27 10.40
C PHE A 209 14.56 9.60 11.16
N SER A 210 15.01 10.68 10.50
CA SER A 210 14.96 12.02 11.09
C SER A 210 13.51 12.44 11.37
N PRO A 211 13.24 13.16 12.48
CA PRO A 211 11.88 13.59 12.84
C PRO A 211 11.16 14.33 11.71
N ASP A 212 11.87 15.21 10.99
CA ASP A 212 11.31 15.96 9.87
C ASP A 212 10.90 15.06 8.70
N ASN A 213 11.70 14.04 8.38
CA ASN A 213 11.38 13.11 7.31
C ASN A 213 10.21 12.19 7.69
N LEU A 214 10.16 11.73 8.94
CA LEU A 214 9.03 10.94 9.46
C LEU A 214 7.72 11.75 9.38
N ARG A 215 7.74 13.02 9.79
CA ARG A 215 6.58 13.92 9.67
C ARG A 215 6.14 14.11 8.23
N LYS A 216 7.08 14.35 7.31
CA LYS A 216 6.78 14.47 5.86
C LYS A 216 6.17 13.19 5.30
N MET A 217 6.63 12.03 5.76
CA MET A 217 6.13 10.72 5.33
C MET A 217 4.70 10.48 5.80
N VAL A 218 4.39 10.77 7.07
CA VAL A 218 3.02 10.73 7.62
C VAL A 218 2.09 11.64 6.82
N ASN A 219 2.46 12.92 6.66
CA ASN A 219 1.64 13.89 5.93
C ASN A 219 1.40 13.47 4.48
N THR A 220 2.44 12.94 3.82
CA THR A 220 2.32 12.43 2.45
C THR A 220 1.40 11.22 2.37
N PHE A 221 1.51 10.28 3.32
CA PHE A 221 0.65 9.10 3.38
C PHE A 221 -0.83 9.50 3.47
N PHE A 222 -1.19 10.31 4.47
CA PHE A 222 -2.58 10.73 4.66
C PHE A 222 -3.09 11.59 3.52
N ARG A 223 -2.28 12.52 2.98
CA ARG A 223 -2.64 13.31 1.81
C ARG A 223 -2.98 12.41 0.62
N ASP A 224 -2.15 11.42 0.32
CA ASP A 224 -2.36 10.55 -0.82
C ASP A 224 -3.61 9.69 -0.62
N TRP A 225 -3.78 9.06 0.55
CA TRP A 225 -4.93 8.19 0.83
C TRP A 225 -6.27 8.94 0.94
N ARG A 226 -6.25 10.25 1.25
CA ARG A 226 -7.43 11.12 1.12
C ARG A 226 -7.91 11.28 -0.33
N THR A 227 -7.06 11.04 -1.32
CA THR A 227 -7.46 11.19 -2.74
C THR A 227 -8.14 9.97 -3.34
N ILE A 228 -8.31 8.87 -2.57
CA ILE A 228 -8.97 7.67 -3.08
C ILE A 228 -10.36 7.99 -3.62
N GLN A 229 -10.70 7.42 -4.77
CA GLN A 229 -12.00 7.55 -5.40
C GLN A 229 -12.75 6.23 -5.19
N PHE A 230 -13.86 6.31 -4.46
CA PHE A 230 -14.84 5.25 -4.40
C PHE A 230 -15.79 5.33 -5.60
N GLU A 231 -16.39 4.20 -5.93
CA GLU A 231 -17.56 4.17 -6.80
C GLU A 231 -18.64 5.09 -6.22
N LYS A 232 -19.14 5.98 -7.07
CA LYS A 232 -20.13 6.98 -6.69
C LYS A 232 -21.50 6.50 -7.10
N ASP A 233 -22.41 6.48 -6.14
CA ASP A 233 -23.83 6.38 -6.42
C ASP A 233 -24.40 7.79 -6.63
N ILE A 234 -25.46 7.88 -7.44
CA ILE A 234 -26.10 9.15 -7.76
C ILE A 234 -27.60 9.09 -7.48
N ILE A 235 -28.14 10.20 -6.99
CA ILE A 235 -29.57 10.48 -7.00
C ILE A 235 -29.82 11.39 -8.19
N THR A 236 -30.60 10.90 -9.16
CA THR A 236 -31.10 11.69 -10.27
C THR A 236 -32.46 12.33 -9.93
N PRO A 237 -32.86 13.40 -10.63
CA PRO A 237 -34.18 13.99 -10.48
C PRO A 237 -35.33 12.98 -10.66
N LYS A 238 -36.46 13.24 -9.98
CA LYS A 238 -37.69 12.44 -10.14
C LYS A 238 -38.09 12.39 -11.61
N GLY A 239 -38.45 11.21 -12.11
CA GLY A 239 -38.77 10.97 -13.52
C GLY A 239 -37.59 10.53 -14.39
N THR A 240 -36.36 10.49 -13.86
CA THR A 240 -35.22 9.93 -14.61
C THR A 240 -35.31 8.40 -14.65
N GLY A 241 -35.55 7.84 -15.83
CA GLY A 241 -35.61 6.38 -16.02
C GLY A 241 -34.25 5.68 -15.82
N ARG A 242 -34.27 4.39 -15.47
CA ARG A 242 -33.08 3.59 -15.14
C ARG A 242 -31.96 3.65 -16.20
N ALA A 243 -32.32 3.56 -17.49
CA ALA A 243 -31.33 3.64 -18.57
C ALA A 243 -30.61 5.00 -18.59
N ARG A 244 -31.32 6.09 -18.31
CA ARG A 244 -30.76 7.44 -18.23
C ARG A 244 -29.94 7.63 -16.96
N GLN A 245 -30.33 7.01 -15.84
CA GLN A 245 -29.50 6.96 -14.63
C GLN A 245 -28.16 6.28 -14.88
N GLN A 246 -28.18 5.11 -15.53
CA GLN A 246 -26.95 4.38 -15.87
C GLN A 246 -26.05 5.21 -16.78
N LEU A 247 -26.63 5.88 -17.78
CA LEU A 247 -25.88 6.79 -18.66
C LEU A 247 -25.26 7.96 -17.89
N CYS A 248 -25.97 8.54 -16.91
CA CYS A 248 -25.40 9.55 -16.02
C CYS A 248 -24.20 9.00 -15.25
N ILE A 249 -24.31 7.82 -14.63
CA ILE A 249 -23.20 7.18 -13.91
C ILE A 249 -21.99 6.98 -14.84
N GLU A 250 -22.23 6.53 -16.07
CA GLU A 250 -21.15 6.35 -17.05
C GLU A 250 -20.46 7.66 -17.44
N ILE A 251 -21.22 8.74 -17.68
CA ILE A 251 -20.67 10.05 -18.00
C ILE A 251 -19.88 10.61 -16.81
N MET A 252 -20.37 10.40 -15.58
CA MET A 252 -19.67 10.84 -14.37
C MET A 252 -18.35 10.09 -14.15
N ASN A 253 -18.32 8.79 -14.47
CA ASN A 253 -17.13 7.96 -14.28
C ASN A 253 -16.08 8.13 -15.38
N LYS A 254 -16.49 8.34 -16.63
CA LYS A 254 -15.60 8.34 -17.81
C LYS A 254 -15.45 9.71 -18.47
N GLY A 255 -16.35 10.65 -18.19
CA GLY A 255 -16.47 11.91 -18.91
C GLY A 255 -17.32 11.78 -20.20
N PRO A 256 -17.97 12.88 -20.63
CA PRO A 256 -18.91 12.88 -21.75
C PRO A 256 -18.25 12.47 -23.08
N ASP A 257 -17.02 12.91 -23.32
CA ASP A 257 -16.30 12.63 -24.57
C ASP A 257 -15.97 11.14 -24.75
N ILE A 258 -15.58 10.47 -23.66
CA ILE A 258 -15.29 9.03 -23.67
C ILE A 258 -16.59 8.26 -23.90
N VAL A 259 -17.69 8.65 -23.25
CA VAL A 259 -18.99 8.01 -23.43
C VAL A 259 -19.49 8.15 -24.86
N LEU A 260 -19.37 9.34 -25.46
CA LEU A 260 -19.75 9.56 -26.87
C LEU A 260 -18.93 8.70 -27.83
N ARG A 261 -17.62 8.60 -27.60
CA ARG A 261 -16.73 7.76 -28.40
C ARG A 261 -17.12 6.28 -28.29
N GLN A 262 -17.33 5.78 -27.08
CA GLN A 262 -17.76 4.40 -26.84
C GLN A 262 -19.15 4.11 -27.43
N ALA A 263 -20.07 5.07 -27.39
CA ALA A 263 -21.39 4.93 -28.01
C ALA A 263 -21.27 4.81 -29.53
N LYS A 264 -20.41 5.61 -30.16
CA LYS A 264 -20.12 5.51 -31.61
C LYS A 264 -19.51 4.15 -31.97
N GLU A 265 -18.49 3.71 -31.24
CA GLU A 265 -17.87 2.40 -31.48
C GLU A 265 -18.85 1.23 -31.34
N LYS A 266 -19.77 1.29 -30.36
CA LYS A 266 -20.83 0.28 -30.20
C LYS A 266 -21.84 0.31 -31.33
N HIS A 267 -22.19 1.49 -31.83
CA HIS A 267 -23.07 1.67 -33.00
C HIS A 267 -22.43 1.13 -34.28
N ASP A 268 -21.16 1.46 -34.54
CA ASP A 268 -20.40 0.95 -35.69
C ASP A 268 -20.32 -0.58 -35.70
N ARG A 269 -20.27 -1.20 -34.50
CA ARG A 269 -20.30 -2.67 -34.31
C ARG A 269 -21.72 -3.27 -34.30
N ARG A 270 -22.76 -2.48 -34.58
CA ARG A 270 -24.18 -2.88 -34.55
C ARG A 270 -24.66 -3.43 -33.20
N VAL A 271 -23.99 -3.05 -32.11
CA VAL A 271 -24.39 -3.37 -30.74
C VAL A 271 -25.49 -2.41 -30.26
N LEU A 272 -25.46 -1.16 -30.75
CA LEU A 272 -26.52 -0.17 -30.55
C LEU A 272 -27.28 0.05 -31.85
N THR A 273 -28.58 0.25 -31.74
CA THR A 273 -29.42 0.74 -32.84
C THR A 273 -29.18 2.22 -33.13
N ASP A 274 -29.56 2.68 -34.32
CA ASP A 274 -29.48 4.10 -34.71
C ASP A 274 -30.19 5.02 -33.70
N TRP A 275 -31.35 4.56 -33.21
CA TRP A 275 -32.15 5.29 -32.24
C TRP A 275 -31.46 5.38 -30.89
N GLU A 276 -30.90 4.28 -30.36
CA GLU A 276 -30.18 4.30 -29.08
C GLU A 276 -28.92 5.19 -29.14
N TYR A 277 -28.14 5.09 -30.21
CA TYR A 277 -26.97 5.94 -30.42
C TYR A 277 -27.37 7.42 -30.48
N ARG A 278 -28.42 7.75 -31.24
CA ARG A 278 -28.96 9.11 -31.34
C ARG A 278 -29.38 9.65 -29.98
N ASN A 279 -30.13 8.87 -29.19
CA ASN A 279 -30.57 9.27 -27.85
C ASN A 279 -29.40 9.53 -26.90
N ILE A 280 -28.38 8.66 -26.91
CA ILE A 280 -27.18 8.87 -26.08
C ILE A 280 -26.49 10.17 -26.50
N ARG A 281 -26.31 10.39 -27.81
CA ARG A 281 -25.66 11.60 -28.33
C ARG A 281 -26.43 12.86 -27.97
N GLU A 282 -27.74 12.89 -28.22
CA GLU A 282 -28.58 14.05 -27.91
C GLU A 282 -28.58 14.37 -26.41
N PHE A 283 -28.67 13.34 -25.55
CA PHE A 283 -28.59 13.54 -24.11
C PHE A 283 -27.24 14.12 -23.68
N VAL A 284 -26.12 13.50 -24.10
CA VAL A 284 -24.77 13.94 -23.68
C VAL A 284 -24.47 15.35 -24.17
N THR A 285 -24.86 15.69 -25.40
CA THR A 285 -24.56 17.00 -26.00
C THR A 285 -25.46 18.11 -25.46
N ASN A 286 -26.77 17.87 -25.34
CA ASN A 286 -27.74 18.95 -25.12
C ASN A 286 -28.29 19.01 -23.69
N GLU A 287 -28.52 17.85 -23.05
CA GLU A 287 -29.24 17.79 -21.77
C GLU A 287 -28.30 17.63 -20.57
N TRP A 288 -27.14 17.02 -20.78
CA TRP A 288 -26.20 16.67 -19.71
C TRP A 288 -25.80 17.85 -18.82
N ASN A 289 -25.50 19.00 -19.42
CA ASN A 289 -25.04 20.17 -18.68
C ASN A 289 -26.10 20.78 -17.76
N VAL A 290 -27.38 20.55 -18.05
CA VAL A 290 -28.50 20.95 -17.22
C VAL A 290 -28.72 19.91 -16.12
N LEU A 291 -28.92 18.64 -16.51
CA LEU A 291 -29.22 17.55 -15.58
C LEU A 291 -28.12 17.36 -14.52
N LYS A 292 -26.83 17.48 -14.90
CA LYS A 292 -25.71 17.29 -13.98
C LYS A 292 -25.76 18.21 -12.75
N LYS A 293 -26.39 19.38 -12.87
CA LYS A 293 -26.52 20.35 -11.76
C LYS A 293 -27.51 19.87 -10.69
N GLU A 294 -28.43 19.00 -11.06
CA GLU A 294 -29.47 18.47 -10.19
C GLU A 294 -29.11 17.11 -9.60
N ILE A 295 -28.08 16.45 -10.14
CA ILE A 295 -27.57 15.17 -9.63
C ILE A 295 -26.89 15.38 -8.27
N ARG A 296 -27.28 14.57 -7.28
CA ARG A 296 -26.63 14.52 -5.97
C ARG A 296 -25.80 13.26 -5.85
N TYR A 297 -24.58 13.38 -5.32
CA TYR A 297 -23.74 12.22 -5.02
C TYR A 297 -24.13 11.62 -3.68
N ILE A 298 -24.17 10.29 -3.64
CA ILE A 298 -24.26 9.53 -2.41
C ILE A 298 -22.89 8.90 -2.17
N LYS A 299 -22.30 9.21 -1.01
CA LYS A 299 -21.19 8.42 -0.49
C LYS A 299 -21.77 7.14 0.08
N SER A 300 -21.20 6.00 -0.31
CA SER A 300 -21.55 4.73 0.31
C SER A 300 -21.14 4.70 1.79
N ASP A 301 -21.80 3.86 2.58
CA ASP A 301 -21.44 3.64 3.99
C ASP A 301 -19.96 3.25 4.12
N GLU A 302 -19.45 2.42 3.21
CA GLU A 302 -18.06 1.98 3.18
C GLU A 302 -17.10 3.15 2.94
N GLU A 303 -17.45 4.10 2.06
CA GLU A 303 -16.66 5.31 1.89
C GLU A 303 -16.70 6.16 3.16
N LEU A 304 -17.88 6.41 3.74
CA LEU A 304 -18.04 7.24 4.93
C LEU A 304 -17.21 6.69 6.10
N GLU A 305 -17.32 5.40 6.37
CA GLU A 305 -16.55 4.73 7.41
C GLU A 305 -15.04 4.77 7.12
N PHE A 306 -14.62 4.49 5.88
CA PHE A 306 -13.22 4.57 5.50
C PHE A 306 -12.65 5.98 5.76
N ARG A 307 -13.39 7.04 5.41
CA ARG A 307 -12.96 8.43 5.67
C ARG A 307 -12.86 8.73 7.16
N GLN A 308 -13.82 8.25 7.96
CA GLN A 308 -13.82 8.43 9.40
C GLN A 308 -12.60 7.75 10.03
N LEU A 309 -12.40 6.46 9.74
CA LEU A 309 -11.26 5.70 10.27
C LEU A 309 -9.91 6.30 9.85
N MET A 310 -9.82 6.84 8.63
CA MET A 310 -8.64 7.57 8.17
C MET A 310 -8.37 8.82 8.99
N ALA A 311 -9.42 9.59 9.35
CA ALA A 311 -9.29 10.77 10.19
C ALA A 311 -8.86 10.39 11.62
N ASP A 312 -9.48 9.36 12.20
CA ASP A 312 -9.18 8.89 13.56
C ASP A 312 -7.72 8.40 13.65
N CYS A 313 -7.28 7.60 12.69
CA CYS A 313 -5.89 7.13 12.62
C CYS A 313 -4.91 8.30 12.47
N GLN A 314 -5.28 9.32 11.69
CA GLN A 314 -4.44 10.50 11.51
C GLN A 314 -4.26 11.25 12.83
N THR A 315 -5.34 11.46 13.59
CA THR A 315 -5.26 12.11 14.90
C THR A 315 -4.37 11.33 15.87
N ILE A 316 -4.50 10.00 15.92
CA ILE A 316 -3.65 9.16 16.78
C ILE A 316 -2.18 9.30 16.38
N ILE A 317 -1.89 9.27 15.08
CA ILE A 317 -0.51 9.33 14.55
C ILE A 317 0.09 10.73 14.65
N GLU A 318 -0.69 11.79 14.51
CA GLU A 318 -0.20 13.17 14.67
C GLU A 318 0.16 13.49 16.12
N ASN A 319 -0.48 12.80 17.07
CA ASN A 319 -0.14 12.87 18.49
C ASN A 319 1.05 11.96 18.88
N ASP A 320 1.64 11.22 17.93
CA ASP A 320 2.86 10.46 18.15
C ASP A 320 4.06 11.42 18.30
N ASP A 321 4.69 11.45 19.48
CA ASP A 321 5.88 12.26 19.70
C ASP A 321 7.14 11.51 19.26
N TYR A 322 7.69 11.90 18.12
CA TYR A 322 8.99 11.44 17.61
C TYR A 322 10.06 12.54 17.65
N SER A 323 9.81 13.60 18.44
CA SER A 323 10.73 14.73 18.68
C SER A 323 11.78 14.40 19.74
N THR A 324 11.62 13.30 20.47
CA THR A 324 12.51 12.91 21.57
C THR A 324 13.83 12.31 21.05
N LYS A 325 14.91 12.82 21.65
CA LYS A 325 16.31 12.52 21.35
C LYS A 325 16.69 11.11 21.76
#